data_AF-W7WTZ2-F1
#
_entry.id   AF-W7WTZ2-F1
#
_cell.length_a   1.000
_cell.length_b   1.000
_cell.length_c   1.000
_cell.angle_alpha   90.00
_cell.angle_beta   90.00
_cell.angle_gamma   90.00
#
_symmetry.space_group_name_H-M   'P 1'
#
loop_
_entity.id
_entity.type
_entity.pdbx_description
1 polymer ?
#
loop_
_entity_poly.entity_id
_entity_poly.type
_entity_poly.pdbx_seq_one_letter_code
_entity_poly.pdbx_strand_id
1 'polypeptide(L)' 'MIRAEEKLRAVAAMAVEAELLQVALGAPLLSVERRTLTYGDRPVELRRGLYDTTLHHYRNELS' A
#
# COMPACT_ATOMS: atom_id res chain seq x y z
N MET A 1 11.43 -6.44 13.34
CA MET A 1 11.11 -6.48 11.90
C MET A 1 12.43 -6.47 11.15
N ILE A 2 12.74 -7.52 10.38
CA ILE A 2 14.07 -7.67 9.74
C ILE A 2 13.98 -7.44 8.24
N ARG A 3 12.86 -7.80 7.62
CA ARG A 3 12.63 -7.66 6.18
C ARG A 3 11.15 -7.45 5.90
N ALA A 4 10.86 -6.78 4.80
CA ALA A 4 9.53 -6.72 4.21
C ALA A 4 9.64 -6.92 2.70
N GLU A 5 8.60 -7.49 2.12
CA GLU A 5 8.43 -7.61 0.67
C GLU A 5 7.15 -6.85 0.30
N GLU A 6 7.22 -6.04 -0.75
CA GLU A 6 6.11 -5.18 -1.15
C GLU A 6 5.74 -5.39 -2.62
N LYS A 7 4.43 -5.41 -2.89
CA LYS A 7 3.86 -5.37 -4.23
C LYS A 7 3.05 -4.10 -4.38
N LEU A 8 3.49 -3.23 -5.28
CA LEU A 8 2.88 -1.92 -5.54
C LEU A 8 2.12 -1.95 -6.86
N ARG A 9 0.92 -1.36 -6.89
CA ARG A 9 0.12 -1.19 -8.11
C ARG A 9 -0.83 -0.01 -7.99
N ALA A 10 -1.22 0.58 -9.12
CA ALA A 10 -2.34 1.51 -9.17
C ALA A 10 -3.67 0.72 -9.17
N VAL A 11 -4.66 1.22 -8.43
CA VAL A 11 -6.02 0.68 -8.40
C VAL A 11 -7.03 1.82 -8.42
N ALA A 12 -8.27 1.55 -8.84
CA ALA A 12 -9.38 2.48 -8.69
C ALA A 12 -9.97 2.37 -7.28
N ALA A 13 -10.29 3.50 -6.64
CA ALA A 13 -11.01 3.54 -5.37
C ALA A 13 -12.43 2.96 -5.54
N MET A 14 -12.80 1.98 -4.73
CA MET A 14 -14.17 1.48 -4.62
C MET A 14 -14.93 2.25 -3.53
N ALA A 15 -16.24 1.97 -3.39
CA ALA A 15 -17.13 2.77 -2.53
C ALA A 15 -16.58 3.03 -1.12
N VAL A 16 -16.11 1.98 -0.42
CA VAL A 16 -15.57 2.09 0.95
C VAL A 16 -14.31 2.96 0.99
N GLU A 17 -13.42 2.79 0.02
CA GLU A 17 -12.12 3.47 0.03
C GLU A 17 -12.28 4.94 -0.40
N ALA A 18 -13.17 5.19 -1.36
CA ALA A 18 -13.57 6.51 -1.78
C ALA A 18 -14.20 7.31 -0.63
N GLU A 19 -15.06 6.69 0.17
CA GLU A 19 -15.66 7.31 1.35
C GLU A 19 -14.61 7.63 2.43
N LEU A 20 -13.80 6.63 2.82
CA LEU A 20 -12.81 6.79 3.89
C LEU A 20 -11.70 7.79 3.54
N LEU A 21 -11.28 7.83 2.27
CA LEU A 21 -10.22 8.73 1.79
C LEU A 21 -10.76 10.06 1.25
N GLN A 22 -12.09 10.23 1.22
CA GLN A 22 -12.78 11.43 0.71
C GLN A 22 -12.38 11.77 -0.74
N VAL A 23 -12.28 10.76 -1.59
CA VAL A 23 -11.98 10.88 -3.02
C VAL A 23 -13.18 10.43 -3.86
N ALA A 24 -13.20 10.76 -5.15
CA ALA A 24 -14.24 10.28 -6.05
C ALA A 24 -14.19 8.74 -6.22
N LEU A 25 -15.35 8.10 -6.43
CA LEU A 25 -15.39 6.70 -6.86
C LEU A 25 -14.59 6.55 -8.15
N GLY A 26 -13.70 5.55 -8.20
CA GLY A 26 -12.82 5.34 -9.34
C GLY A 26 -11.55 6.17 -9.33
N ALA A 27 -11.33 7.06 -8.35
CA ALA A 27 -10.10 7.83 -8.23
C ALA A 27 -8.87 6.88 -8.14
N PRO A 28 -7.75 7.21 -8.80
CA PRO A 28 -6.55 6.38 -8.77
C PRO A 28 -5.91 6.41 -7.38
N LEU A 29 -5.65 5.24 -6.81
CA LEU A 29 -4.95 5.04 -5.54
C LEU A 29 -3.72 4.18 -5.73
N LEU A 30 -2.69 4.41 -4.91
CA LEU A 30 -1.57 3.48 -4.76
C LEU A 30 -1.99 2.36 -3.80
N SER A 31 -1.92 1.11 -4.26
CA SER A 31 -2.06 -0.09 -3.44
C SER A 31 -0.69 -0.65 -3.10
N VAL A 32 -0.40 -0.80 -1.82
CA VAL A 32 0.82 -1.46 -1.31
C VAL A 32 0.41 -2.70 -0.51
N GLU A 33 0.73 -3.87 -1.01
CA GLU A 33 0.63 -5.12 -0.25
C GLU A 33 2.01 -5.45 0.32
N ARG A 34 2.12 -5.44 1.64
CA ARG A 34 3.36 -5.69 2.38
C ARG A 34 3.28 -6.99 3.15
N ARG A 35 4.25 -7.87 2.94
CA ARG A 35 4.51 -9.06 3.76
C ARG A 35 5.70 -8.78 4.66
N THR A 36 5.47 -8.67 5.97
CA THR A 36 6.52 -8.42 6.96
C THR A 36 7.05 -9.73 7.51
N LEU A 37 8.38 -9.88 7.58
CA LEU A 37 9.05 -11.07 8.07
C LEU A 37 9.84 -10.81 9.36
N THR A 38 9.80 -11.80 10.26
CA THR A 38 10.62 -11.87 11.48
C THR A 38 11.82 -12.81 11.28
N TYR A 39 12.48 -13.19 12.37
CA TYR A 39 13.59 -14.15 12.38
C TYR A 39 13.31 -15.41 11.55
N GLY A 40 14.31 -15.80 10.76
CA GLY A 40 14.24 -16.97 9.88
C GLY A 40 13.23 -16.84 8.75
N ASP A 41 13.02 -15.62 8.24
CA ASP A 41 12.06 -15.31 7.16
C ASP A 41 10.63 -15.79 7.44
N ARG A 42 10.23 -15.82 8.72
CA ARG A 42 8.87 -16.22 9.10
C ARG A 42 7.91 -15.04 8.90
N PRO A 43 6.82 -15.18 8.12
CA PRO A 43 5.86 -14.10 7.93
C PRO A 43 5.09 -13.86 9.23
N VAL A 44 4.90 -12.58 9.58
CA VAL A 44 4.19 -12.17 10.81
C VAL A 44 3.04 -11.21 10.55
N GLU A 45 3.04 -10.55 9.40
CA GLU A 45 1.99 -9.60 9.00
C GLU A 45 1.81 -9.64 7.49
N LEU A 46 0.55 -9.62 7.06
CA LEU A 46 0.16 -9.18 5.73
C LEU A 46 -0.66 -7.90 5.88
N ARG A 47 -0.20 -6.81 5.27
CA ARG A 47 -0.88 -5.51 5.29
C ARG A 47 -1.16 -5.06 3.87
N ARG A 48 -2.39 -4.64 3.60
CA ARG A 48 -2.75 -3.91 2.37
C ARG A 48 -3.10 -2.48 2.72
N GLY A 49 -2.29 -1.54 2.23
CA GLY A 49 -2.54 -0.11 2.33
C GLY A 49 -3.03 0.47 1.01
N LEU A 50 -3.97 1.41 1.08
CA LEU A 50 -4.42 2.22 -0.05
C LEU A 50 -4.14 3.68 0.27
N TYR A 51 -3.55 4.39 -0.67
CA TYR A 51 -3.06 5.75 -0.48
C TYR A 51 -3.52 6.63 -1.63
N ASP A 52 -4.12 7.78 -1.31
CA ASP A 52 -4.24 8.89 -2.26
C ASP A 52 -2.89 9.62 -2.34
N THR A 53 -2.30 9.57 -3.53
CA THR A 53 -0.99 10.16 -3.81
C THR A 53 -1.10 11.45 -4.63
N THR A 54 -2.24 12.15 -4.56
CA THR A 54 -2.42 13.45 -5.22
C THR A 54 -1.44 14.50 -4.70
N LEU A 55 -1.20 14.53 -3.38
CA LEU A 55 -0.28 15.48 -2.71
C LEU A 55 0.89 14.80 -2.00
N HIS A 56 1.03 13.49 -2.14
CA HIS A 56 2.04 12.66 -1.48
C HIS A 56 2.67 11.70 -2.50
N HIS A 57 3.77 11.06 -2.14
CA HIS A 57 4.36 10.02 -2.97
C HIS A 57 5.03 8.95 -2.11
N TYR A 58 5.12 7.74 -2.66
CA TYR A 58 5.94 6.69 -2.09
C TYR A 58 7.39 6.92 -2.55
N ARG A 59 8.29 7.27 -1.61
CA ARG A 59 9.71 7.46 -1.92
C ARG A 59 10.44 6.11 -1.81
N ASN A 60 11.10 5.71 -2.90
CA ASN A 60 11.99 4.55 -2.93
C ASN A 60 13.37 4.96 -3.47
N GLU A 61 14.43 4.45 -2.86
CA GLU A 61 15.81 4.69 -3.27
C GLU A 61 16.45 3.35 -3.61
N LEU A 62 17.03 3.23 -4.81
CA LEU A 62 17.66 1.99 -5.28
C LEU A 62 19.17 2.14 -5.20
N SER A 63 19.84 1.17 -4.56
CA SER A 63 21.29 1.08 -4.43
C SER A 63 21.84 -0.16 -5.10
#